data_AF-A0A165Z078-F1
#
_entry.id   AF-A0A165Z078-F1
#
_cell.length_a   1.000
_cell.length_b   1.000
_cell.length_c   1.000
_cell.angle_alpha   90.00
_cell.angle_beta   90.00
_cell.angle_gamma   90.00
#
_symmetry.space_group_name_H-M   'P 1'
#
loop_
_entity.id
_entity.type
_entity.pdbx_description
1 polymer ?
#
loop_
_entity_poly.entity_id
_entity_poly.type
_entity_poly.pdbx_seq_one_letter_code
_entity_poly.pdbx_strand_id
1 'polypeptide(L)'
;MHIPASPRWKTALVKAIDGTASPFQLASLDANSIPHVRTHLHRGFFEAKAAPHLPLIFTTTDIRTPKVTQLLAQPTVEAVYWIEGSGEQYRVVGRTSIIPAPAHPLYARFDPTHGPALTALKNEGVDWEKERTKSFDSMSAHMKATWCRPVPGTKLEGGYEEAKKWPVKLPKLGEGTDQEKHYLEIALANFALVVIDPLEVDYVEFSMYPNQRTKFKKEGESWVEEIVVP
;
A
#
# COMPACT_ATOMS: atom_id res chain seq x y z
N MET A 1 25.43 18.81 5.29
CA MET A 1 24.49 18.50 4.18
C MET A 1 23.11 18.96 4.60
N HIS A 2 22.42 19.73 3.77
CA HIS A 2 21.03 20.11 4.00
C HIS A 2 20.16 18.89 3.69
N ILE A 3 19.41 18.38 4.66
CA ILE A 3 18.45 17.29 4.44
C ILE A 3 17.22 17.92 3.77
N PRO A 4 16.82 17.52 2.56
CA PRO A 4 15.67 18.13 1.89
C PRO A 4 14.38 17.83 2.65
N ALA A 5 13.47 18.80 2.74
CA ALA A 5 12.21 18.67 3.47
C ALA A 5 11.21 17.71 2.80
N SER A 6 10.26 17.17 3.57
CA SER A 6 9.17 16.36 3.01
C SER A 6 8.36 17.13 1.95
N PRO A 7 7.88 16.46 0.89
CA PRO A 7 7.21 17.15 -0.20
C PRO A 7 5.83 17.65 0.23
N ARG A 8 5.40 18.80 -0.28
CA ARG A 8 4.16 19.46 0.14
C ARG A 8 2.93 18.58 -0.10
N TRP A 9 2.88 17.83 -1.20
CA TRP A 9 1.77 16.91 -1.49
C TRP A 9 1.57 15.86 -0.39
N LYS A 10 2.65 15.39 0.25
CA LYS A 10 2.58 14.40 1.34
C LYS A 10 1.99 15.05 2.58
N THR A 11 2.46 16.25 2.92
CA THR A 11 1.92 17.03 4.05
C THR A 11 0.43 17.32 3.87
N ALA A 12 0.02 17.71 2.66
CA ALA A 12 -1.39 17.92 2.32
C ALA A 12 -2.21 16.63 2.46
N LEU A 13 -1.73 15.53 1.87
CA LEU A 13 -2.41 14.24 1.95
C LEU A 13 -2.55 13.76 3.40
N VAL A 14 -1.49 13.83 4.21
CA VAL A 14 -1.51 13.44 5.63
C VAL A 14 -2.56 14.24 6.41
N LYS A 15 -2.63 15.55 6.18
CA LYS A 15 -3.65 16.40 6.80
C LYS A 15 -5.07 16.01 6.35
N ALA A 16 -5.24 15.70 5.08
CA ALA A 16 -6.54 15.33 4.51
C ALA A 16 -7.08 14.00 5.03
N ILE A 17 -6.19 13.04 5.29
CA ILE A 17 -6.54 11.68 5.75
C ILE A 17 -6.55 11.52 7.27
N ASP A 18 -6.19 12.56 8.02
CA ASP A 18 -6.03 12.49 9.48
C ASP A 18 -7.34 12.04 10.17
N GLY A 19 -7.21 11.21 11.20
CA GLY A 19 -8.33 10.72 12.01
C GLY A 19 -9.32 9.78 11.31
N THR A 20 -9.12 9.39 10.04
CA THR A 20 -10.06 8.53 9.30
C THR A 20 -9.40 7.31 8.64
N ALA A 21 -10.16 6.21 8.54
CA ALA A 21 -9.77 5.13 7.64
C ALA A 21 -9.79 5.68 6.21
N SER A 22 -8.65 5.56 5.52
CA SER A 22 -8.44 6.28 4.26
C SER A 22 -8.37 5.31 3.09
N PRO A 23 -9.53 4.95 2.50
CA PRO A 23 -9.57 4.17 1.29
C PRO A 23 -9.07 4.97 0.10
N PHE A 24 -8.45 4.28 -0.84
CA PHE A 24 -8.07 4.83 -2.14
C PHE A 24 -8.28 3.77 -3.21
N GLN A 25 -8.50 4.18 -4.46
CA GLN A 25 -8.59 3.27 -5.58
C GLN A 25 -7.20 3.04 -6.16
N LEU A 26 -6.79 1.78 -6.33
CA LEU A 26 -5.53 1.41 -6.97
C LEU A 26 -5.79 0.80 -8.35
N ALA A 27 -5.46 1.54 -9.40
CA ALA A 27 -5.46 1.08 -10.77
C ALA A 27 -4.15 0.35 -11.09
N SER A 28 -4.24 -0.80 -11.75
CA SER A 28 -3.10 -1.58 -12.24
C SER A 28 -3.39 -2.16 -13.61
N LEU A 29 -2.36 -2.58 -14.33
CA LEU A 29 -2.47 -3.27 -15.60
C LEU A 29 -2.08 -4.75 -15.43
N ASP A 30 -2.75 -5.64 -16.14
CA ASP A 30 -2.26 -7.02 -16.27
C ASP A 30 -1.21 -7.17 -17.37
N ALA A 31 -0.72 -8.39 -17.60
CA ALA A 31 0.29 -8.67 -18.62
C ALA A 31 -0.16 -8.33 -20.06
N ASN A 32 -1.47 -8.21 -20.30
CA ASN A 32 -2.05 -7.83 -21.59
C ASN A 32 -2.43 -6.35 -21.65
N SER A 33 -2.00 -5.55 -20.67
CA SER A 33 -2.35 -4.13 -20.53
C SER A 33 -3.85 -3.86 -20.36
N ILE A 34 -4.60 -4.82 -19.85
CA ILE A 34 -6.00 -4.61 -19.48
C ILE A 34 -6.04 -3.94 -18.10
N PRO A 35 -6.80 -2.84 -17.92
CA PRO A 35 -6.89 -2.14 -16.64
C PRO A 35 -7.76 -2.88 -15.63
N HIS A 36 -7.32 -2.85 -14.38
CA HIS A 36 -8.05 -3.35 -13.22
C HIS A 36 -8.00 -2.32 -12.10
N VAL A 37 -9.09 -2.18 -11.34
CA VAL A 37 -9.18 -1.24 -10.22
C VAL A 37 -9.86 -1.88 -9.02
N ARG A 38 -9.45 -1.49 -7.82
CA ARG A 38 -10.07 -1.88 -6.55
C ARG A 38 -9.70 -0.92 -5.44
N THR A 39 -10.48 -0.94 -4.37
CA THR A 39 -10.17 -0.19 -3.15
C THR A 39 -9.05 -0.84 -2.35
N HIS A 40 -8.10 -0.02 -1.91
CA HIS A 40 -7.08 -0.32 -0.93
C HIS A 40 -7.24 0.61 0.27
N LEU A 41 -6.66 0.24 1.41
CA LEU A 41 -6.56 1.13 2.58
C LEU A 41 -5.15 1.66 2.68
N HIS A 42 -5.01 2.98 2.84
CA HIS A 42 -3.75 3.60 3.20
C HIS A 42 -3.30 3.08 4.57
N ARG A 43 -2.04 2.64 4.68
CA ARG A 43 -1.47 2.11 5.93
C ARG A 43 -0.36 2.98 6.52
N GLY A 44 0.09 3.98 5.79
CA GLY A 44 1.10 4.93 6.23
C GLY A 44 2.13 5.20 5.14
N PHE A 45 3.25 5.75 5.58
CA PHE A 45 4.42 6.01 4.76
C PHE A 45 5.65 5.28 5.31
N PHE A 46 6.52 4.84 4.43
CA PHE A 46 7.91 4.51 4.76
C PHE A 46 8.81 5.64 4.29
N GLU A 47 9.68 6.11 5.17
CA GLU A 47 10.52 7.28 4.93
C GLU A 47 11.89 7.06 5.56
N ALA A 48 12.93 7.24 4.76
CA ALA A 48 14.30 7.25 5.26
C ALA A 48 14.58 8.62 5.91
N LYS A 49 15.19 8.63 7.08
CA LYS A 49 15.64 9.86 7.76
C LYS A 49 16.58 10.70 6.89
N ALA A 50 17.40 10.05 6.08
CA ALA A 50 18.32 10.70 5.15
C ALA A 50 17.64 11.24 3.88
N ALA A 51 16.44 10.76 3.55
CA ALA A 51 15.69 11.16 2.35
C ALA A 51 14.18 11.36 2.63
N PRO A 52 13.80 12.27 3.55
CA PRO A 52 12.40 12.47 3.93
C PRO A 52 11.57 13.15 2.82
N HIS A 53 12.24 13.61 1.76
CA HIS A 53 11.64 14.12 0.53
C HIS A 53 11.19 13.00 -0.44
N LEU A 54 11.55 11.74 -0.18
CA LEU A 54 11.22 10.57 -0.99
C LEU A 54 10.29 9.58 -0.24
N PRO A 55 9.10 10.01 0.22
CA PRO A 55 8.22 9.14 0.96
C PRO A 55 7.62 8.05 0.07
N LEU A 56 7.56 6.83 0.58
CA LEU A 56 6.85 5.71 -0.03
C LEU A 56 5.49 5.55 0.63
N ILE A 57 4.42 5.46 -0.16
CA ILE A 57 3.10 5.09 0.35
C ILE A 57 3.07 3.57 0.51
N PHE A 58 2.49 3.04 1.59
CA PHE A 58 2.26 1.59 1.66
C PHE A 58 0.83 1.20 2.00
N THR A 59 0.47 0.02 1.52
CA THR A 59 -0.78 -0.69 1.77
C THR A 59 -0.47 -2.19 1.95
N THR A 60 -1.49 -3.00 2.17
CA THR A 60 -1.35 -4.44 2.41
C THR A 60 -2.21 -5.24 1.44
N THR A 61 -1.84 -6.48 1.19
CA THR A 61 -2.64 -7.36 0.33
C THR A 61 -2.47 -8.83 0.70
N ASP A 62 -3.31 -9.67 0.11
CA ASP A 62 -3.13 -11.11 0.10
C ASP A 62 -2.32 -11.49 -1.15
N ILE A 63 -1.18 -12.16 -0.92
CA ILE A 63 -0.19 -12.50 -1.94
C ILE A 63 -0.76 -13.40 -3.06
N ARG A 64 -1.90 -14.06 -2.81
CA ARG A 64 -2.55 -15.00 -3.73
C ARG A 64 -3.49 -14.30 -4.71
N THR A 65 -3.72 -13.00 -4.56
CA THR A 65 -4.74 -12.28 -5.36
C THR A 65 -4.23 -11.87 -6.75
N PRO A 66 -5.12 -11.76 -7.76
CA PRO A 66 -4.71 -11.40 -9.13
C PRO A 66 -3.95 -10.07 -9.25
N LYS A 67 -4.20 -9.11 -8.35
CA LYS A 67 -3.45 -7.84 -8.38
C LYS A 67 -1.95 -8.04 -8.17
N VAL A 68 -1.53 -9.10 -7.47
CA VAL A 68 -0.11 -9.39 -7.26
C VAL A 68 0.57 -9.73 -8.57
N THR A 69 -0.04 -10.60 -9.39
CA THR A 69 0.51 -10.94 -10.70
C THR A 69 0.46 -9.74 -11.66
N GLN A 70 -0.57 -8.90 -11.57
CA GLN A 70 -0.68 -7.64 -12.30
C GLN A 70 0.48 -6.70 -11.97
N LEU A 71 0.70 -6.40 -10.68
CA LEU A 71 1.76 -5.51 -10.21
C LEU A 71 3.18 -6.05 -10.50
N LEU A 72 3.36 -7.38 -10.52
CA LEU A 72 4.63 -8.00 -10.90
C LEU A 72 4.90 -7.95 -12.41
N ALA A 73 3.84 -7.98 -13.22
CA ALA A 73 3.94 -7.86 -14.68
C ALA A 73 4.15 -6.41 -15.11
N GLN A 74 3.36 -5.49 -14.54
CA GLN A 74 3.41 -4.05 -14.79
C GLN A 74 3.39 -3.30 -13.45
N PRO A 75 4.56 -2.86 -12.94
CA PRO A 75 4.65 -2.28 -11.61
C PRO A 75 4.15 -0.83 -11.54
N THR A 76 3.90 -0.18 -12.69
CA THR A 76 3.34 1.17 -12.74
C THR A 76 1.85 1.15 -12.41
N VAL A 77 1.44 2.02 -11.49
CA VAL A 77 0.07 2.15 -11.00
C VAL A 77 -0.35 3.62 -10.96
N GLU A 78 -1.66 3.84 -10.89
CA GLU A 78 -2.23 5.11 -10.45
C GLU A 78 -3.13 4.86 -9.24
N ALA A 79 -2.88 5.58 -8.15
CA ALA A 79 -3.71 5.57 -6.94
C ALA A 79 -4.54 6.86 -6.87
N VAL A 80 -5.83 6.76 -6.56
CA VAL A 80 -6.72 7.91 -6.42
C VAL A 80 -7.31 7.96 -5.02
N TYR A 81 -7.06 9.07 -4.34
CA TYR A 81 -7.68 9.42 -3.07
C TYR A 81 -8.75 10.47 -3.34
N TRP A 82 -9.99 10.19 -2.92
CA TRP A 82 -11.05 11.18 -2.84
C TRP A 82 -11.37 11.43 -1.37
N ILE A 83 -11.18 12.67 -0.93
CA ILE A 83 -11.41 13.08 0.46
C ILE A 83 -12.67 13.93 0.49
N GLU A 84 -13.81 13.27 0.74
CA GLU A 84 -15.13 13.89 0.71
C GLU A 84 -15.24 15.09 1.68
N GLY A 85 -14.66 14.96 2.88
CA GLY A 85 -14.76 15.99 3.92
C GLY A 85 -14.07 17.31 3.57
N SER A 86 -12.96 17.27 2.84
CA SER A 86 -12.23 18.47 2.39
C SER A 86 -12.51 18.84 0.93
N GLY A 87 -13.15 17.95 0.16
CA GLY A 87 -13.32 18.12 -1.29
C GLY A 87 -11.99 18.12 -2.03
N GLU A 88 -11.05 17.27 -1.61
CA GLU A 88 -9.72 17.14 -2.20
C GLU A 88 -9.58 15.82 -2.98
N GLN A 89 -8.88 15.87 -4.11
CA GLN A 89 -8.47 14.68 -4.85
C GLN A 89 -6.96 14.63 -5.00
N TYR A 90 -6.38 13.45 -4.77
CA TYR A 90 -4.98 13.17 -5.04
C TYR A 90 -4.87 11.98 -6.00
N ARG A 91 -4.32 12.20 -7.20
CA ARG A 91 -3.98 11.12 -8.12
C ARG A 91 -2.47 10.93 -8.11
N VAL A 92 -2.03 9.74 -7.73
CA VAL A 92 -0.63 9.39 -7.53
C VAL A 92 -0.22 8.36 -8.56
N VAL A 93 0.55 8.77 -9.57
CA VAL A 93 1.24 7.83 -10.45
C VAL A 93 2.49 7.37 -9.72
N GLY A 94 2.69 6.06 -9.64
CA GLY A 94 3.82 5.50 -8.90
C GLY A 94 4.26 4.14 -9.42
N ARG A 95 5.40 3.69 -8.90
CA ARG A 95 5.90 2.33 -9.15
C ARG A 95 5.79 1.49 -7.90
N THR A 96 5.34 0.25 -8.05
CA THR A 96 5.09 -0.65 -6.92
C THR A 96 6.20 -1.64 -6.66
N SER A 97 6.29 -2.06 -5.40
CA SER A 97 7.08 -3.21 -4.93
C SER A 97 6.22 -4.04 -3.98
N ILE A 98 6.28 -5.37 -4.14
CA ILE A 98 5.55 -6.31 -3.27
C ILE A 98 6.54 -6.98 -2.34
N ILE A 99 6.20 -7.03 -1.06
CA ILE A 99 7.06 -7.58 -0.01
C ILE A 99 6.28 -8.68 0.73
N PRO A 100 6.38 -9.94 0.25
CA PRO A 100 5.77 -11.08 0.91
C PRO A 100 6.64 -11.59 2.07
N ALA A 101 6.25 -12.70 2.70
CA ALA A 101 7.10 -13.40 3.65
C ALA A 101 8.44 -13.83 3.01
N PRO A 102 9.58 -13.81 3.73
CA PRO A 102 10.89 -14.21 3.22
C PRO A 102 10.93 -15.61 2.61
N ALA A 103 10.15 -16.55 3.17
CA ALA A 103 10.05 -17.92 2.66
C ALA A 103 9.19 -18.05 1.39
N HIS A 104 8.44 -17.02 1.00
CA HIS A 104 7.58 -17.06 -0.18
C HIS A 104 8.42 -16.90 -1.47
N PRO A 105 8.21 -17.70 -2.53
CA PRO A 105 9.03 -17.64 -3.74
C PRO A 105 9.11 -16.26 -4.41
N LEU A 106 8.02 -15.49 -4.33
CA LEU A 106 7.97 -14.12 -4.85
C LEU A 106 8.84 -13.11 -4.08
N TYR A 107 9.36 -13.46 -2.90
CA TYR A 107 10.27 -12.59 -2.15
C TYR A 107 11.54 -12.28 -2.96
N ALA A 108 12.01 -13.23 -3.77
CA ALA A 108 13.16 -13.04 -4.66
C ALA A 108 12.93 -11.97 -5.75
N ARG A 109 11.68 -11.53 -5.97
CA ARG A 109 11.32 -10.45 -6.90
C ARG A 109 11.37 -9.07 -6.26
N PHE A 110 11.46 -8.98 -4.93
CA PHE A 110 11.61 -7.72 -4.23
C PHE A 110 13.06 -7.24 -4.32
N ASP A 111 13.24 -6.06 -4.91
CA ASP A 111 14.53 -5.38 -4.97
C ASP A 111 14.51 -4.15 -4.02
N PRO A 112 15.20 -4.22 -2.87
CA PRO A 112 15.28 -3.10 -1.92
C PRO A 112 16.15 -1.94 -2.44
N THR A 113 16.66 -2.02 -3.67
CA THR A 113 17.37 -0.93 -4.35
C THR A 113 16.60 -0.37 -5.55
N HIS A 114 15.33 -0.75 -5.70
CA HIS A 114 14.47 -0.31 -6.80
C HIS A 114 14.02 1.14 -6.65
N GLY A 115 14.94 2.07 -6.89
CA GLY A 115 14.74 3.51 -6.75
C GLY A 115 15.40 4.09 -5.50
N PRO A 116 15.56 5.43 -5.45
CA PRO A 116 16.33 6.09 -4.41
C PRO A 116 15.70 5.98 -3.02
N ALA A 117 14.37 5.97 -2.93
CA ALA A 117 13.64 5.85 -1.66
C ALA A 117 13.89 4.50 -0.97
N LEU A 118 13.72 3.38 -1.69
CA LEU A 118 13.98 2.04 -1.18
C LEU A 118 15.47 1.86 -0.85
N THR A 119 16.36 2.38 -1.70
CA THR A 119 17.81 2.35 -1.45
C THR A 119 18.17 3.06 -0.15
N ALA A 120 17.58 4.23 0.12
CA ALA A 120 17.79 4.96 1.37
C ALA A 120 17.31 4.17 2.59
N LEU A 121 16.12 3.56 2.51
CA LEU A 121 15.58 2.69 3.59
C LEU A 121 16.47 1.46 3.83
N LYS A 122 16.99 0.84 2.76
CA LYS A 122 17.95 -0.26 2.86
C LYS A 122 19.23 0.18 3.56
N ASN A 123 19.77 1.34 3.21
CA ASN A 123 20.99 1.89 3.81
C ASN A 123 20.79 2.23 5.30
N GLU A 124 19.56 2.55 5.71
CA GLU A 124 19.17 2.72 7.12
C GLU A 124 18.90 1.39 7.85
N GLY A 125 19.02 0.26 7.16
CA GLY A 125 18.87 -1.07 7.76
C GLY A 125 17.42 -1.45 8.06
N VAL A 126 16.46 -0.98 7.25
CA VAL A 126 15.05 -1.37 7.41
C VAL A 126 14.89 -2.89 7.25
N ASP A 127 14.35 -3.51 8.30
CA ASP A 127 13.95 -4.91 8.29
C ASP A 127 12.50 -5.03 7.80
N TRP A 128 12.36 -5.41 6.54
CA TRP A 128 11.07 -5.54 5.88
C TRP A 128 10.17 -6.64 6.46
N GLU A 129 10.74 -7.71 7.01
CA GLU A 129 9.93 -8.75 7.65
C GLU A 129 9.39 -8.26 8.99
N LYS A 130 10.19 -7.50 9.74
CA LYS A 130 9.74 -6.84 10.96
C LYS A 130 8.63 -5.84 10.68
N GLU A 131 8.74 -5.00 9.64
CA GLU A 131 7.66 -4.07 9.27
C GLU A 131 6.40 -4.81 8.79
N ARG A 132 6.56 -5.92 8.05
CA ARG A 132 5.45 -6.76 7.59
C ARG A 132 4.70 -7.41 8.76
N THR A 133 5.42 -8.05 9.68
CA THR A 133 4.83 -8.71 10.86
C THR A 133 4.18 -7.70 11.81
N LYS A 134 4.82 -6.55 12.04
CA LYS A 134 4.25 -5.42 12.80
C LYS A 134 2.95 -4.90 12.15
N SER A 135 2.94 -4.71 10.83
CA SER A 135 1.76 -4.26 10.10
C SER A 135 0.63 -5.29 10.17
N PHE A 136 0.94 -6.58 10.05
CA PHE A 136 -0.05 -7.64 10.22
C PHE A 136 -0.61 -7.64 11.65
N ASP A 137 0.23 -7.54 12.67
CA ASP A 137 -0.21 -7.63 14.06
C ASP A 137 -1.04 -6.43 14.52
N SER A 138 -0.85 -5.26 13.89
CA SER A 138 -1.68 -4.08 14.12
C SER A 138 -3.08 -4.16 13.48
N MET A 139 -3.34 -5.15 12.62
CA MET A 139 -4.65 -5.34 12.02
C MET A 139 -5.67 -5.78 13.07
N SER A 140 -6.95 -5.49 12.82
CA SER A 140 -8.02 -6.01 13.68
C SER A 140 -8.06 -7.54 13.63
N ALA A 141 -8.54 -8.18 14.70
CA ALA A 141 -8.67 -9.63 14.77
C ALA A 141 -9.48 -10.21 13.60
N HIS A 142 -10.52 -9.49 13.16
CA HIS A 142 -11.33 -9.87 12.00
C HIS A 142 -10.55 -9.80 10.69
N MET A 143 -9.75 -8.74 10.52
CA MET A 143 -8.95 -8.53 9.32
C MET A 143 -7.84 -9.59 9.21
N LYS A 144 -7.14 -9.92 10.31
CA LYS A 144 -6.14 -11.01 10.34
C LYS A 144 -6.70 -12.33 9.82
N ALA A 145 -7.92 -12.67 10.23
CA ALA A 145 -8.58 -13.91 9.82
C ALA A 145 -8.89 -13.99 8.31
N THR A 146 -8.89 -12.86 7.58
CA THR A 146 -9.16 -12.88 6.14
C THR A 146 -8.08 -13.59 5.34
N TRP A 147 -6.82 -13.55 5.79
CA TRP A 147 -5.68 -14.15 5.07
C TRP A 147 -5.55 -15.67 5.27
N CYS A 148 -6.23 -16.28 6.25
CA CYS A 148 -6.25 -17.75 6.40
C CYS A 148 -7.47 -18.42 5.75
N ARG A 149 -8.36 -17.64 5.11
CA ARG A 149 -9.50 -18.15 4.35
C ARG A 149 -9.05 -18.65 2.97
N PRO A 150 -9.94 -19.37 2.24
CA PRO A 150 -9.70 -19.71 0.84
C PRO A 150 -9.30 -18.51 -0.01
N VAL A 151 -8.65 -18.78 -1.15
CA VAL A 151 -8.05 -17.75 -2.01
C VAL A 151 -9.10 -16.71 -2.42
N PRO A 152 -8.88 -15.40 -2.17
CA PRO A 152 -9.89 -14.41 -2.50
C PRO A 152 -10.18 -14.37 -4.00
N GLY A 153 -11.46 -14.37 -4.35
CA GLY A 153 -11.95 -14.34 -5.73
C GLY A 153 -12.13 -15.72 -6.38
N THR A 154 -11.76 -16.82 -5.71
CA THR A 154 -12.12 -18.17 -6.20
C THR A 154 -13.58 -18.50 -5.92
N LYS A 155 -14.12 -19.48 -6.65
CA LYS A 155 -15.48 -19.99 -6.45
C LYS A 155 -15.66 -20.45 -5.00
N LEU A 156 -16.78 -20.05 -4.40
CA LEU A 156 -17.17 -20.47 -3.05
C LEU A 156 -17.85 -21.84 -3.11
N GLU A 157 -17.06 -22.90 -3.02
CA GLU A 157 -17.61 -24.26 -2.93
C GLU A 157 -18.42 -24.43 -1.63
N GLY A 158 -19.62 -24.99 -1.74
CA GLY A 158 -20.54 -25.14 -0.60
C GLY A 158 -21.32 -23.89 -0.18
N GLY A 159 -21.08 -22.73 -0.82
CA GLY A 159 -21.82 -21.50 -0.58
C GLY A 159 -21.57 -20.86 0.79
N TYR A 160 -22.43 -19.90 1.17
CA TYR A 160 -22.23 -19.11 2.39
C TYR A 160 -22.36 -19.91 3.69
N GLU A 161 -23.09 -21.03 3.70
CA GLU A 161 -23.20 -21.89 4.87
C GLU A 161 -21.87 -22.55 5.23
N GLU A 162 -21.09 -22.96 4.23
CA GLU A 162 -19.74 -23.49 4.47
C GLU A 162 -18.81 -22.39 4.99
N ALA A 163 -18.92 -21.17 4.45
CA ALA A 163 -18.10 -20.03 4.87
C ALA A 163 -18.28 -19.64 6.35
N LYS A 164 -19.43 -19.95 6.96
CA LYS A 164 -19.67 -19.70 8.39
C LYS A 164 -18.75 -20.52 9.31
N LYS A 165 -18.15 -21.60 8.80
CA LYS A 165 -17.20 -22.44 9.55
C LYS A 165 -15.77 -21.89 9.56
N TRP A 166 -15.48 -20.90 8.72
CA TRP A 166 -14.14 -20.34 8.61
C TRP A 166 -13.76 -19.49 9.83
N PRO A 167 -12.46 -19.31 10.10
CA PRO A 167 -12.00 -18.39 11.13
C PRO A 167 -12.55 -16.97 10.92
N VAL A 168 -13.22 -16.45 11.95
CA VAL A 168 -13.82 -15.10 11.95
C VAL A 168 -12.89 -14.07 12.57
N LYS A 169 -12.10 -14.49 13.57
CA LYS A 169 -11.15 -13.65 14.30
C LYS A 169 -9.88 -14.47 14.56
N LEU A 170 -8.73 -13.81 14.54
CA LEU A 170 -7.46 -14.35 15.02
C LEU A 170 -6.87 -13.41 16.07
N PRO A 171 -6.17 -13.95 17.09
CA PRO A 171 -5.56 -13.15 18.16
C PRO A 171 -4.30 -12.42 17.68
N LYS A 172 -3.53 -11.84 18.60
CA LYS A 172 -2.21 -11.31 18.28
C LYS A 172 -1.19 -12.42 18.04
N LEU A 173 -0.12 -12.08 17.34
CA LEU A 173 1.01 -12.99 17.17
C LEU A 173 1.55 -13.43 18.54
N GLY A 174 1.78 -14.73 18.71
CA GLY A 174 2.24 -15.33 19.97
C GLY A 174 1.14 -15.68 20.97
N GLU A 175 -0.10 -15.23 20.74
CA GLU A 175 -1.26 -15.53 21.58
C GLU A 175 -2.17 -16.62 20.96
N GLY A 176 -3.13 -17.11 21.74
CA GLY A 176 -4.15 -18.05 21.28
C GLY A 176 -3.85 -19.53 21.50
N THR A 177 -4.82 -20.35 21.14
CA THR A 177 -4.74 -21.82 21.08
C THR A 177 -3.81 -22.28 19.96
N ASP A 178 -3.38 -23.54 19.98
CA ASP A 178 -2.51 -24.10 18.93
C ASP A 178 -3.17 -24.04 17.55
N GLN A 179 -4.49 -24.23 17.48
CA GLN A 179 -5.27 -24.08 16.25
C GLN A 179 -5.26 -22.63 15.73
N GLU A 180 -5.39 -21.64 16.61
CA GLU A 180 -5.33 -20.23 16.22
C GLU A 180 -3.93 -19.80 15.79
N LYS A 181 -2.89 -20.31 16.46
CA LYS A 181 -1.49 -20.10 16.05
C LYS A 181 -1.23 -20.67 14.66
N HIS A 182 -1.73 -21.87 14.38
CA HIS A 182 -1.64 -22.44 13.03
C HIS A 182 -2.34 -21.56 11.98
N TYR A 183 -3.54 -21.04 12.27
CA TYR A 183 -4.20 -20.09 11.38
C TYR A 183 -3.46 -18.77 11.23
N LEU A 184 -2.81 -18.27 12.28
CA LEU A 184 -1.95 -17.08 12.23
C LEU A 184 -0.75 -17.30 11.32
N GLU A 185 -0.11 -18.47 11.36
CA GLU A 185 0.99 -18.82 10.46
C GLU A 185 0.54 -18.79 8.99
N ILE A 186 -0.61 -19.40 8.68
CA ILE A 186 -1.20 -19.37 7.33
C ILE A 186 -1.53 -17.94 6.91
N ALA A 187 -2.21 -17.17 7.77
CA ALA A 187 -2.59 -15.80 7.49
C ALA A 187 -1.37 -14.92 7.23
N LEU A 188 -0.34 -15.05 8.08
CA LEU A 188 0.90 -14.30 7.94
C LEU A 188 1.66 -14.73 6.68
N ALA A 189 1.69 -16.01 6.31
CA ALA A 189 2.33 -16.44 5.06
C ALA A 189 1.68 -15.82 3.81
N ASN A 190 0.36 -15.57 3.85
CA ASN A 190 -0.40 -14.96 2.76
C ASN A 190 -0.38 -13.41 2.80
N PHE A 191 0.07 -12.80 3.89
CA PHE A 191 0.09 -11.35 4.05
C PHE A 191 1.34 -10.73 3.40
N ALA A 192 1.14 -9.69 2.58
CA ALA A 192 2.21 -8.95 1.94
C ALA A 192 2.01 -7.44 2.08
N LEU A 193 3.12 -6.70 2.14
CA LEU A 193 3.10 -5.25 1.94
C LEU A 193 3.11 -4.96 0.44
N VAL A 194 2.43 -3.88 0.06
CA VAL A 194 2.57 -3.25 -1.26
C VAL A 194 3.03 -1.83 -1.01
N VAL A 195 4.20 -1.50 -1.54
CA VAL A 195 4.82 -0.18 -1.42
C VAL A 195 4.72 0.50 -2.77
N ILE A 196 4.37 1.79 -2.78
CA ILE A 196 4.24 2.63 -3.97
C ILE A 196 5.26 3.76 -3.82
N ASP A 197 6.22 3.86 -4.75
CA ASP A 197 7.12 5.01 -4.94
C ASP A 197 6.42 6.04 -5.85
N PRO A 198 5.94 7.17 -5.30
CA PRO A 198 5.29 8.21 -6.09
C PRO A 198 6.26 8.84 -7.08
N LEU A 199 5.81 8.98 -8.33
CA LEU A 199 6.53 9.62 -9.43
C LEU A 199 5.86 10.94 -9.81
N GLU A 200 4.53 10.96 -9.82
CA GLU A 200 3.73 12.15 -10.08
C GLU A 200 2.55 12.19 -9.10
N VAL A 201 2.21 13.39 -8.62
CA VAL A 201 1.01 13.63 -7.81
C VAL A 201 0.24 14.79 -8.42
N ASP A 202 -1.01 14.56 -8.77
CA ASP A 202 -1.96 15.55 -9.26
C ASP A 202 -2.97 15.83 -8.15
N TYR A 203 -2.83 17.00 -7.53
CA TYR A 203 -3.58 17.42 -6.35
C TYR A 203 -4.60 18.49 -6.74
N VAL A 204 -5.88 18.22 -6.50
CA VAL A 204 -7.00 19.11 -6.83
C VAL A 204 -7.78 19.46 -5.56
N GLU A 205 -8.08 20.73 -5.39
CA GLU A 205 -8.85 21.30 -4.28
C GLU A 205 -10.16 21.87 -4.82
N PHE A 206 -11.25 21.11 -4.72
CA PHE A 206 -12.57 21.48 -5.27
C PHE A 206 -13.39 22.39 -4.34
N SER A 207 -13.03 22.46 -3.05
CA SER A 207 -13.71 23.31 -2.07
C SER A 207 -13.20 24.76 -2.05
N MET A 208 -12.23 25.09 -2.90
CA MET A 208 -11.65 26.42 -3.05
C MET A 208 -12.27 27.13 -4.27
N TYR A 209 -12.43 28.46 -4.21
CA TYR A 209 -13.01 29.24 -5.31
C TYR A 209 -12.09 30.41 -5.72
N PRO A 210 -11.56 30.45 -6.96
CA PRO A 210 -11.63 29.37 -7.95
C PRO A 210 -10.95 28.10 -7.45
N ASN A 211 -11.33 26.95 -8.01
CA ASN A 211 -10.70 25.66 -7.69
C ASN A 211 -9.18 25.76 -7.88
N GLN A 212 -8.42 24.93 -7.17
CA GLN A 212 -6.96 24.92 -7.28
C GLN A 212 -6.48 23.54 -7.73
N ARG A 213 -5.38 23.53 -8.51
CA ARG A 213 -4.73 22.30 -8.95
C ARG A 213 -3.22 22.49 -9.00
N THR A 214 -2.50 21.62 -8.32
CA THR A 214 -1.04 21.56 -8.37
C THR A 214 -0.60 20.18 -8.84
N LYS A 215 0.29 20.13 -9.83
CA LYS A 215 1.03 18.93 -10.20
C LYS A 215 2.39 18.92 -9.53
N PHE A 216 2.76 17.77 -9.00
CA PHE A 216 4.07 17.48 -8.45
C PHE A 216 4.70 16.39 -9.30
N LYS A 217 5.90 16.61 -9.80
CA LYS A 217 6.64 15.62 -10.58
C LYS A 217 8.00 15.39 -9.97
N LYS A 218 8.36 14.12 -9.81
CA LYS A 218 9.68 13.71 -9.33
C LYS A 218 10.68 13.79 -10.47
N GLU A 219 11.69 14.64 -10.33
CA GLU A 219 12.79 14.80 -11.27
C GLU A 219 14.09 14.36 -10.59
N GLY A 220 14.49 13.11 -10.84
CA GLY A 220 15.58 12.48 -10.08
C GLY A 220 15.17 12.26 -8.62
N GLU A 221 15.83 12.98 -7.71
CA GLU A 221 15.56 12.95 -6.27
C GLU A 221 14.87 14.23 -5.77
N SER A 222 14.47 15.16 -6.63
CA SER A 222 13.72 16.36 -6.23
C SER A 222 12.29 16.34 -6.75
N TRP A 223 11.45 17.21 -6.18
CA TRP A 223 10.08 17.43 -6.64
C TRP A 223 9.98 18.81 -7.28
N VAL A 224 9.41 18.85 -8.49
CA VAL A 224 9.00 20.07 -9.16
C VAL A 224 7.51 20.26 -8.93
N GLU A 225 7.11 21.47 -8.53
CA GLU A 225 5.71 21.86 -8.33
C GLU A 225 5.27 22.81 -9.45
N GLU A 226 4.12 22.53 -10.04
CA GLU A 226 3.51 23.37 -11.08
C GLU A 226 2.03 23.60 -10.77
N ILE A 227 1.64 24.87 -10.63
CA ILE A 227 0.23 25.25 -10.53
C ILE A 227 -0.35 25.23 -11.94
N VAL A 228 -1.43 24.47 -12.13
CA VAL A 228 -2.07 24.29 -13.44
C VAL A 228 -3.54 24.68 -13.35
N VAL A 229 -4.18 24.87 -14.51
CA VAL A 229 -5.62 25.10 -14.57
C VAL A 229 -6.35 23.87 -14.01
N PRO A 230 -7.31 24.05 -13.07
CA PRO A 230 -8.10 22.96 -12.50
C PRO A 230 -8.81 22.11 -13.55
#